data_AF-A0A1L9NU57-F1
#
_entry.id   AF-A0A1L9NU57-F1
#
_cell.length_a   1.000
_cell.length_b   1.000
_cell.length_c   1.000
_cell.angle_alpha   90.00
_cell.angle_beta   90.00
_cell.angle_gamma   90.00
#
_symmetry.space_group_name_H-M   'P 1'
#
loop_
_entity.id
_entity.type
_entity.pdbx_description
1 polymer ?
#
loop_
_entity_poly.entity_id
_entity_poly.type
_entity_poly.pdbx_seq_one_letter_code
_entity_poly.pdbx_strand_id
1 'polypeptide(L)' 'MVTLAHIKEQSRLHLGSYGRPRMTKELKEIGLDVGHRRVGRLMRQNGISVIRTRKHKLLGHPKDALPASG' A
#
# COMPACT_ATOMS: atom_id res chain seq x y z
N MET A 1 12.63 -19.61 0.57
CA MET A 1 12.67 -18.43 1.47
C MET A 1 11.29 -18.22 2.06
N VAL A 2 11.11 -18.48 3.36
CA VAL A 2 9.80 -18.41 4.08
C VAL A 2 9.17 -17.02 3.98
N THR A 3 10.00 -15.97 4.06
CA THR A 3 9.60 -14.56 3.97
C THR A 3 8.83 -14.25 2.68
N LEU A 4 9.26 -14.83 1.56
CA LEU A 4 8.76 -14.49 0.24
C LEU A 4 7.44 -15.22 -0.05
N ALA A 5 7.30 -16.45 0.46
CA ALA A 5 6.03 -17.18 0.46
C ALA A 5 4.96 -16.40 1.24
N HIS A 6 5.30 -15.93 2.44
CA HIS A 6 4.40 -15.12 3.28
C HIS A 6 3.95 -13.83 2.58
N ILE A 7 4.89 -13.11 1.97
CA ILE A 7 4.60 -11.88 1.22
C ILE A 7 3.64 -12.15 0.04
N LYS A 8 3.81 -13.27 -0.68
CA LYS A 8 2.94 -13.66 -1.81
C LYS A 8 1.55 -14.07 -1.35
N GLU A 9 1.46 -14.87 -0.29
CA GLU A 9 0.20 -15.30 0.33
C GLU A 9 -0.64 -14.08 0.74
N GLN A 10 -0.06 -13.18 1.53
CA GLN A 10 -0.74 -11.97 2.03
C GLN A 10 -1.12 -11.02 0.90
N SER A 11 -0.26 -10.87 -0.11
CA SER A 11 -0.58 -10.07 -1.30
C SER A 11 -1.79 -10.62 -2.07
N ARG A 12 -1.91 -11.95 -2.17
CA ARG A 12 -3.04 -12.61 -2.86
C ARG A 12 -4.33 -12.44 -2.06
N LEU A 13 -4.26 -12.60 -0.74
CA LEU A 13 -5.42 -12.47 0.16
C LEU A 13 -5.98 -11.03 0.20
N HIS A 14 -5.12 -10.02 0.05
CA HIS A 14 -5.50 -8.62 0.26
C HIS A 14 -5.51 -7.77 -1.03
N LEU A 15 -5.48 -8.38 -2.22
CA LEU A 15 -5.53 -7.69 -3.52
C LEU A 15 -4.60 -6.46 -3.61
N GLY A 16 -3.37 -6.56 -3.12
CA GLY A 16 -2.42 -5.45 -3.18
C GLY A 16 -2.71 -4.26 -2.25
N SER A 17 -3.76 -4.29 -1.41
CA SER A 17 -3.95 -3.30 -0.33
C SER A 17 -3.01 -3.54 0.87
N TYR A 18 -2.25 -4.62 0.84
CA TYR A 18 -1.38 -5.02 1.93
C TYR A 18 -0.05 -4.27 1.88
N GLY A 19 0.05 -3.25 2.73
CA GLY A 19 1.16 -2.31 2.76
C GLY A 19 2.45 -2.85 3.42
N ARG A 20 3.57 -2.21 3.06
CA ARG A 20 4.90 -2.45 3.66
C ARG A 20 4.92 -2.46 5.21
N PRO A 21 4.20 -1.59 5.93
CA PRO A 21 4.22 -1.58 7.41
C PRO A 21 3.61 -2.85 8.03
N ARG A 22 2.47 -3.33 7.52
CA ARG A 22 1.83 -4.57 8.01
C ARG A 22 2.69 -5.79 7.72
N MET A 23 3.18 -5.88 6.49
CA MET A 23 4.09 -6.96 6.07
C MET A 23 5.35 -7.05 6.94
N THR A 24 5.94 -5.90 7.29
CA THR A 24 7.15 -5.89 8.13
C THR A 24 6.84 -6.30 9.58
N LYS A 25 5.65 -5.95 10.10
CA LYS A 25 5.22 -6.31 11.44
C LYS A 25 4.97 -7.81 11.58
N GLU A 26 4.23 -8.42 10.64
CA GLU A 26 3.97 -9.86 10.66
C GLU A 26 5.27 -10.67 10.51
N LEU A 27 6.16 -10.26 9.61
CA LEU A 27 7.46 -10.91 9.46
C LEU A 27 8.26 -10.88 10.77
N LYS A 28 8.21 -9.77 11.51
CA LYS A 28 8.86 -9.67 12.81
C LYS A 28 8.20 -10.56 13.87
N GLU A 29 6.88 -10.69 13.85
CA GLU A 29 6.10 -11.55 14.77
C GLU A 29 6.39 -13.04 14.57
N ILE A 30 6.68 -13.48 13.34
CA ILE A 30 7.14 -14.85 13.04
C ILE A 30 8.67 -15.04 13.20
N GLY A 31 9.37 -14.09 13.83
CA GLY A 31 10.80 -14.19 14.11
C GLY A 31 11.74 -13.89 12.92
N LEU A 32 11.19 -13.41 11.81
CA LEU A 32 11.96 -12.95 10.64
C LEU A 32 12.28 -11.46 10.81
N ASP A 33 13.48 -11.16 11.35
CA ASP A 33 13.97 -9.77 11.42
C ASP A 33 14.36 -9.27 10.02
N VAL A 34 13.39 -8.66 9.35
CA VAL A 34 13.52 -8.18 7.97
C VAL A 34 13.17 -6.71 7.95
N GLY A 35 14.18 -5.85 7.82
CA GLY A 35 13.94 -4.42 7.76
C GLY A 35 13.07 -3.99 6.57
N HIS A 36 12.35 -2.88 6.73
CA HIS A 36 11.46 -2.29 5.72
C HIS A 36 12.09 -2.15 4.33
N ARG A 37 13.41 -1.89 4.23
CA ARG A 37 14.14 -1.82 2.95
C ARG A 37 14.16 -3.16 2.23
N ARG A 38 14.37 -4.27 2.93
CA ARG A 38 14.40 -5.62 2.37
C ARG A 38 13.01 -6.09 1.95
N VAL A 39 12.00 -5.84 2.77
CA VAL A 39 10.59 -6.10 2.43
C VAL A 39 10.19 -5.35 1.16
N GLY A 40 10.51 -4.04 1.08
CA GLY A 40 10.22 -3.24 -0.11
C GLY A 40 10.90 -3.76 -1.38
N ARG A 41 12.14 -4.26 -1.26
CA ARG A 41 12.88 -4.84 -2.38
C ARG A 41 12.25 -6.16 -2.86
N LEU A 42 11.91 -7.05 -1.92
CA LEU A 42 11.24 -8.32 -2.21
C LEU A 42 9.88 -8.10 -2.86
N MET A 43 9.08 -7.15 -2.37
CA MET A 43 7.80 -6.81 -2.97
C MET A 43 7.97 -6.32 -4.42
N ARG A 44 8.91 -5.39 -4.65
CA ARG A 44 9.18 -4.83 -5.99
C ARG A 44 9.72 -5.87 -6.97
N GLN A 45 10.63 -6.75 -6.53
CA GLN A 45 11.18 -7.84 -7.35
C GLN A 45 10.15 -8.91 -7.70
N ASN A 46 9.08 -9.04 -6.92
CA ASN A 46 8.03 -10.04 -7.14
C ASN A 46 6.74 -9.45 -7.75
N GLY A 47 6.78 -8.21 -8.26
CA GLY A 47 5.61 -7.57 -8.86
C GLY A 47 4.49 -7.22 -7.86
N ILE A 48 4.77 -7.28 -6.56
CA ILE A 48 3.82 -6.96 -5.50
C ILE A 48 3.90 -5.46 -5.24
N SER A 49 2.92 -4.73 -5.78
CA SER A 49 2.79 -3.29 -5.54
C SER A 49 1.67 -3.03 -4.53
N VAL A 50 1.91 -2.11 -3.60
CA VAL A 50 0.85 -1.62 -2.71
C VAL A 50 -0.03 -0.71 -3.55
N ILE A 51 -1.28 -1.10 -3.79
CA ILE A 51 -2.30 -0.21 -4.34
C ILE A 51 -2.53 0.86 -3.28
N ARG A 52 -1.82 1.98 -3.40
CA ARG A 52 -2.21 3.19 -2.70
C ARG A 52 -3.45 3.67 -3.40
N THR A 53 -4.61 3.53 -2.77
CA THR A 53 -5.71 4.46 -3.04
C THR A 53 -5.12 5.85 -2.82
N ARG A 54 -4.76 6.55 -3.91
CA ARG A 54 -4.47 7.98 -3.79
C ARG A 54 -5.76 8.56 -3.24
N LYS A 55 -5.76 9.03 -2.00
CA LYS A 55 -6.72 10.06 -1.61
C LYS A 55 -6.42 11.24 -2.54
N HIS A 56 -7.17 11.34 -3.63
CA HIS A 56 -7.24 12.56 -4.40
C HIS A 56 -7.84 13.57 -3.43
N LYS A 57 -7.03 14.49 -2.91
CA LYS A 57 -7.55 15.64 -2.18
C LYS A 57 -8.26 16.48 -3.24
N LEU A 58 -9.57 16.31 -3.37
CA LEU A 58 -10.42 17.14 -4.21
C LEU A 58 -10.46 18.53 -3.57
N LEU A 59 -9.41 19.32 -3.76
CA LEU A 59 -9.42 20.75 -3.48
C LEU A 59 -10.01 21.42 -4.72
N GLY A 60 -11.33 21.57 -4.73
CA GLY A 60 -12.05 22.19 -5.82
C GLY A 60 -13.56 22.13 -5.61
N HIS A 61 -14.06 22.86 -4.62
CA HIS A 61 -15.40 23.43 -4.78
C HIS A 61 -15.26 24.52 -5.85
N PRO A 62 -15.91 24.44 -7.02
CA PRO A 62 -16.01 25.60 -7.90
C PRO A 62 -16.80 26.67 -7.14
N LYS A 63 -16.13 27.73 -6.71
CA LYS A 63 -16.71 28.86 -5.96
C LYS A 63 -17.29 29.94 -6.86
N ASP A 64 -17.35 29.70 -8.17
CA ASP A 64 -17.73 30.70 -9.17
C ASP A 64 -18.91 30.24 -10.05
N ALA A 65 -19.83 29.46 -9.48
CA ALA A 65 -21.07 29.08 -10.16
C ALA A 65 -22.28 29.79 -9.51
N LEU A 66 -22.38 31.10 -9.73
CA LEU A 66 -23.65 31.83 -9.91
C LEU A 66 -23.39 33.30 -10.29
N PRO A 67 -23.85 33.76 -11.46
CA PRO A 67 -24.36 35.12 -11.57
C PRO A 67 -25.90 35.05 -11.58
N ALA A 68 -26.52 35.14 -10.41
CA ALA A 68 -27.91 35.55 -10.33
C ALA A 68 -27.93 37.08 -10.45
N SER A 69 -28.12 37.57 -11.67
CA SER A 69 -28.36 38.99 -11.94
C SER A 69 -29.84 39.16 -12.30
N GLY A 70 -30.50 40.07 -11.57
CA GLY A 70 -31.63 40.93 -11.97
C GLY A 70 -32.70 40.38 -12.89
#